data_AF-A0A6H1A1X7-F1
#
_entry.id   AF-A0A6H1A1X7-F1
#
_cell.length_a   1.000
_cell.length_b   1.000
_cell.length_c   1.000
_cell.angle_alpha   90.00
_cell.angle_beta   90.00
_cell.angle_gamma   90.00
#
_symmetry.space_group_name_H-M   'P 1'
#
loop_
_entity.id
_entity.type
_entity.pdbx_description
1 polymer ?
#
loop_
_entity_poly.entity_id
_entity_poly.type
_entity_poly.pdbx_seq_one_letter_code
_entity_poly.pdbx_strand_id
1 'polypeptide(L)'
;MNINRIMQRSMMVGTGAVAAIALSATSASAHHCYIPMYSLNGPVSANWEVFSAEDGAAMFTGFTAECDEQVDAGYAALRAESMPVGIKIKASMTIGDPKDEGKMNPNGANGKGLEYFGAGSTLADEMVGTWLMAATETSCPA
;
A
#
# COMPACT_ATOMS: atom_id res chain seq x y z
N MET A 1 -50.14 -3.23 -18.66
CA MET A 1 -49.64 -2.96 -17.29
C MET A 1 -48.24 -2.40 -17.40
N ASN A 2 -48.11 -1.07 -17.35
CA ASN A 2 -46.83 -0.37 -17.26
C ASN A 2 -46.64 0.03 -15.80
N ILE A 3 -45.76 -0.66 -15.08
CA ILE A 3 -45.36 -0.29 -13.72
C ILE A 3 -43.83 -0.32 -13.63
N ASN A 4 -43.30 0.87 -13.35
CA ASN A 4 -42.02 1.19 -12.70
C ASN A 4 -40.68 0.91 -13.41
N ARG A 5 -40.30 1.82 -14.32
CA ARG A 5 -38.88 2.18 -14.57
C ARG A 5 -38.36 3.32 -13.67
N ILE A 6 -39.14 3.75 -12.67
CA ILE A 6 -38.81 4.93 -11.82
C ILE A 6 -38.27 4.52 -10.43
N MET A 7 -38.26 3.22 -10.09
CA MET A 7 -37.86 2.75 -8.75
C MET A 7 -36.41 2.23 -8.64
N GLN A 8 -35.57 2.46 -9.64
CA GLN A 8 -34.15 2.03 -9.64
C GLN A 8 -33.15 3.11 -9.21
N ARG A 9 -33.60 4.24 -8.65
CA ARG A 9 -32.72 5.38 -8.30
C ARG A 9 -32.65 5.77 -6.83
N SER A 10 -33.11 4.90 -5.93
CA SER A 10 -33.19 5.25 -4.51
C SER A 10 -32.70 4.13 -3.61
N MET A 11 -31.39 3.83 -3.61
CA MET A 11 -30.69 3.24 -2.47
C MET A 11 -29.20 3.08 -2.80
N MET A 12 -28.40 4.08 -2.46
CA MET A 12 -27.07 3.94 -1.87
C MET A 12 -26.54 5.33 -1.53
N VAL A 13 -27.18 5.93 -0.54
CA VAL A 13 -26.47 6.85 0.36
C VAL A 13 -25.81 5.93 1.38
N GLY A 14 -24.58 5.51 1.08
CA GLY A 14 -23.74 4.75 1.98
C GLY A 14 -22.60 5.65 2.42
N THR A 15 -22.71 6.16 3.64
CA THR A 15 -21.67 6.91 4.34
C THR A 15 -20.36 6.11 4.40
N GLY A 16 -19.42 6.42 3.50
CA GLY A 16 -18.03 5.98 3.62
C GLY A 16 -17.31 6.85 4.65
N ALA A 17 -17.59 6.60 5.92
CA ALA A 17 -16.78 7.16 6.99
C ALA A 17 -15.35 6.63 6.81
N VAL A 18 -14.41 7.56 6.67
CA VAL A 18 -12.96 7.31 6.64
C VAL A 18 -12.61 6.43 7.84
N ALA A 19 -12.44 5.13 7.62
CA ALA A 19 -11.84 4.24 8.59
C ALA A 19 -10.36 4.60 8.61
N ALA A 20 -9.99 5.52 9.50
CA ALA A 20 -8.61 5.73 9.88
C ALA A 20 -8.11 4.41 10.49
N ILE A 21 -7.51 3.56 9.66
CA ILE A 21 -6.87 2.34 10.12
C ILE A 21 -5.68 2.80 10.95
N ALA A 22 -5.86 2.79 12.26
CA ALA A 22 -4.77 2.92 13.21
C ALA A 22 -3.90 1.67 13.08
N LEU A 23 -2.96 1.70 12.12
CA LEU A 23 -1.88 0.73 11.96
C LEU A 23 -0.87 0.96 13.11
N SER A 24 -1.30 0.70 14.34
CA SER A 24 -0.41 0.72 15.49
C SER A 24 0.52 -0.49 15.37
N ALA A 25 1.72 -0.23 14.85
CA ALA A 25 2.84 -1.15 14.66
C ALA A 25 2.56 -2.33 13.72
N THR A 26 2.58 -2.08 12.40
CA THR A 26 2.69 -3.16 11.42
C THR A 26 4.04 -3.87 11.58
N SER A 27 4.09 -5.18 11.30
CA SER A 27 5.31 -6.01 11.26
C SER A 27 6.39 -5.48 10.30
N ALA A 28 6.07 -4.46 9.49
CA ALA A 28 7.03 -3.66 8.75
C ALA A 28 8.09 -3.00 9.65
N SER A 29 7.80 -2.82 10.95
CA SER A 29 8.75 -2.38 11.97
C SER A 29 9.95 -3.30 12.20
N ALA A 30 9.96 -4.55 11.70
CA ALA A 30 11.15 -5.40 11.71
C ALA A 30 12.24 -4.94 10.71
N HIS A 31 11.84 -4.21 9.66
CA HIS A 31 12.75 -3.57 8.71
C HIS A 31 12.65 -2.06 8.89
N HIS A 32 13.57 -1.52 9.67
CA HIS A 32 13.59 -0.12 10.03
C HIS A 32 13.49 0.84 8.82
N CYS A 33 14.13 0.51 7.69
CA CYS A 33 14.10 1.32 6.48
C CYS A 33 13.63 0.56 5.23
N TYR A 34 13.01 1.30 4.31
CA TYR A 34 12.58 0.81 3.00
C TYR A 34 12.79 1.86 1.91
N ILE A 35 12.72 1.43 0.65
CA ILE A 35 12.72 2.32 -0.51
C ILE A 35 11.37 2.17 -1.21
N PRO A 36 10.59 3.25 -1.38
CA PRO A 36 9.35 3.22 -2.16
C PRO A 36 9.68 2.99 -3.64
N MET A 37 8.93 2.10 -4.27
CA MET A 37 9.09 1.75 -5.68
C MET A 37 7.88 2.20 -6.48
N TYR A 38 8.08 3.05 -7.49
CA TYR A 38 7.01 3.51 -8.41
C TYR A 38 6.88 2.64 -9.67
N SER A 39 7.70 1.60 -9.76
CA SER A 39 7.63 0.54 -10.75
C SER A 39 8.24 -0.72 -10.16
N LEU A 40 7.64 -1.89 -10.41
CA LEU A 40 8.19 -3.17 -10.00
C LEU A 40 9.34 -3.65 -10.92
N ASN A 41 9.58 -2.96 -12.04
CA ASN A 41 10.64 -3.27 -13.01
C ASN A 41 12.02 -2.74 -12.58
N GLY A 42 12.24 -2.61 -11.26
CA GLY A 42 13.51 -2.14 -10.71
C GLY A 42 14.62 -3.19 -10.82
N PRO A 43 15.90 -2.80 -10.63
CA PRO A 43 17.02 -3.73 -10.66
C PRO A 43 16.87 -4.79 -9.56
N VAL A 44 16.98 -6.06 -9.95
CA VAL A 44 16.93 -7.22 -9.05
C VAL A 44 18.30 -7.53 -8.45
N SER A 45 18.34 -7.95 -7.19
CA SER A 45 19.58 -8.33 -6.50
C SER A 45 19.25 -9.26 -5.35
N ALA A 46 20.07 -10.29 -5.11
CA ALA A 46 19.89 -11.23 -4.01
C ALA A 46 19.92 -10.59 -2.60
N ASN A 47 20.45 -9.36 -2.49
CA ASN A 47 20.50 -8.64 -1.21
C ASN A 47 19.24 -7.83 -0.93
N TRP A 48 18.31 -7.78 -1.87
CA TRP A 48 17.14 -6.93 -1.80
C TRP A 48 15.87 -7.72 -2.13
N GLU A 49 14.90 -7.56 -1.25
CA GLU A 49 13.57 -8.12 -1.38
C GLU A 49 12.63 -7.01 -1.82
N VAL A 50 11.71 -7.35 -2.72
CA VAL A 50 10.69 -6.44 -3.24
C VAL A 50 9.35 -7.00 -2.79
N PHE A 51 8.54 -6.15 -2.18
CA PHE A 51 7.17 -6.46 -1.82
C PHE A 51 6.27 -5.48 -2.56
N SER A 52 5.36 -6.00 -3.36
CA SER A 52 4.35 -5.17 -4.02
C SER A 52 3.28 -4.69 -3.03
N ALA A 53 2.44 -3.74 -3.46
CA ALA A 53 1.29 -3.32 -2.65
C ALA A 53 0.31 -4.47 -2.40
N GLU A 54 0.16 -5.37 -3.39
CA GLU A 54 -0.62 -6.61 -3.28
C GLU A 54 -0.03 -7.58 -2.24
N ASP A 55 1.29 -7.81 -2.28
CA ASP A 55 1.98 -8.62 -1.26
C ASP A 55 1.75 -8.04 0.14
N GLY A 56 1.84 -6.71 0.27
CA GLY A 56 1.58 -5.99 1.50
C GLY A 56 0.13 -6.20 2.00
N ALA A 57 -0.86 -6.10 1.11
CA ALA A 57 -2.26 -6.37 1.46
C ALA A 57 -2.45 -7.81 1.96
N ALA A 58 -1.89 -8.79 1.25
CA ALA A 58 -1.96 -10.19 1.66
C ALA A 58 -1.29 -10.43 3.02
N MET A 59 -0.11 -9.84 3.26
CA MET A 59 0.66 -10.04 4.49
C MET A 59 0.07 -9.35 5.72
N PHE A 60 -0.48 -8.13 5.57
CA PHE A 60 -0.91 -7.31 6.70
C PHE A 60 -2.41 -7.32 6.95
N THR A 61 -3.22 -7.61 5.93
CA THR A 61 -4.69 -7.65 6.07
C THR A 61 -5.29 -9.02 5.74
N GLY A 62 -4.49 -9.93 5.15
CA GLY A 62 -4.97 -11.24 4.69
C GLY A 62 -5.80 -11.18 3.41
N PHE A 63 -5.91 -10.01 2.79
CA PHE A 63 -6.67 -9.85 1.55
C PHE A 63 -5.84 -10.32 0.35
N THR A 64 -6.42 -11.19 -0.47
CA THR A 64 -5.87 -11.61 -1.77
C THR A 64 -6.90 -11.28 -2.84
N ALA A 65 -6.48 -10.62 -3.91
CA ALA A 65 -7.38 -10.33 -5.03
C ALA A 65 -7.89 -11.63 -5.66
N GLU A 66 -9.16 -11.66 -6.01
CA GLU A 66 -9.83 -12.83 -6.59
C GLU A 66 -9.76 -12.85 -8.13
N CYS A 67 -9.46 -11.70 -8.73
CA CYS A 67 -9.39 -11.51 -10.17
C CYS A 67 -8.43 -10.38 -10.56
N ASP A 68 -8.01 -10.38 -11.83
CA ASP A 68 -7.09 -9.39 -12.40
C ASP A 68 -7.67 -7.96 -12.32
N GLU A 69 -9.00 -7.80 -12.40
CA GLU A 69 -9.65 -6.49 -12.32
C GLU A 69 -9.44 -5.81 -10.96
N GLN A 70 -9.42 -6.57 -9.86
CA GLN A 70 -9.13 -6.03 -8.53
C GLN A 70 -7.67 -5.60 -8.41
N VAL A 71 -6.76 -6.40 -8.96
CA VAL A 71 -5.32 -6.09 -9.01
C VAL A 71 -5.10 -4.80 -9.80
N ASP A 72 -5.68 -4.72 -11.00
CA ASP A 72 -5.58 -3.56 -11.88
C ASP A 72 -6.18 -2.31 -11.24
N ALA A 73 -7.33 -2.40 -10.59
CA ALA A 73 -7.96 -1.30 -9.88
C ALA A 73 -7.07 -0.77 -8.74
N GLY A 74 -6.50 -1.66 -7.94
CA GLY A 74 -5.56 -1.31 -6.88
C GLY A 74 -4.36 -0.53 -7.41
N TYR A 75 -3.68 -1.04 -8.44
CA TYR A 75 -2.53 -0.34 -9.02
C TYR A 75 -2.91 0.92 -9.81
N ALA A 76 -4.11 1.00 -10.37
CA ALA A 76 -4.61 2.22 -11.01
C ALA A 76 -4.80 3.35 -9.98
N ALA A 77 -5.36 3.03 -8.81
CA ALA A 77 -5.53 4.00 -7.71
C ALA A 77 -4.19 4.55 -7.23
N LEU A 78 -3.19 3.68 -7.00
CA LEU A 78 -1.85 4.11 -6.62
C LEU A 78 -1.21 5.05 -7.65
N ARG A 79 -1.35 4.75 -8.94
CA ARG A 79 -0.83 5.62 -10.00
C ARG A 79 -1.57 6.96 -10.05
N ALA A 80 -2.89 6.97 -9.84
CA ALA A 80 -3.67 8.20 -9.81
C ALA A 80 -3.23 9.14 -8.68
N GLU A 81 -2.85 8.58 -7.53
CA GLU A 81 -2.35 9.32 -6.37
C GLU A 81 -0.83 9.55 -6.41
N SER A 82 -0.15 9.13 -7.48
CA SER A 82 1.32 9.19 -7.59
C SER A 82 2.02 8.52 -6.40
N MET A 83 1.47 7.41 -5.93
CA MET A 83 1.98 6.61 -4.83
C MET A 83 2.92 5.50 -5.33
N PRO A 84 3.77 4.95 -4.45
CA PRO A 84 4.54 3.75 -4.75
C PRO A 84 3.61 2.58 -5.07
N VAL A 85 4.09 1.62 -5.87
CA VAL A 85 3.42 0.33 -6.19
C VAL A 85 4.03 -0.85 -5.44
N GLY A 86 5.04 -0.58 -4.61
CA GLY A 86 5.70 -1.56 -3.76
C GLY A 86 6.80 -0.88 -2.94
N ILE A 87 7.47 -1.68 -2.13
CA ILE A 87 8.64 -1.31 -1.36
C ILE A 87 9.79 -2.26 -1.64
N LYS A 88 11.01 -1.74 -1.48
CA LYS A 88 12.23 -2.53 -1.49
C LYS A 88 12.87 -2.49 -0.12
N ILE A 89 13.19 -3.66 0.42
CA ILE A 89 13.90 -3.79 1.69
C ILE A 89 15.17 -4.61 1.46
N LYS A 90 16.22 -4.32 2.23
CA LYS A 90 17.46 -5.09 2.16
C LYS A 90 17.31 -6.29 3.08
N ALA A 91 17.66 -7.48 2.59
CA ALA A 91 17.54 -8.74 3.34
C ALA A 91 18.31 -8.70 4.68
N SER A 92 19.43 -7.96 4.72
CA SER A 92 20.20 -7.76 5.95
C SER A 92 19.60 -6.76 6.94
N MET A 93 18.42 -6.19 6.64
CA MET A 93 17.62 -5.32 7.51
C MET A 93 18.33 -4.05 8.03
N THR A 94 19.43 -3.61 7.39
CA THR A 94 20.19 -2.43 7.81
C THR A 94 20.51 -1.56 6.60
N ILE A 95 19.80 -0.45 6.48
CA ILE A 95 20.05 0.58 5.47
C ILE A 95 19.93 1.92 6.17
N GLY A 96 21.03 2.58 6.53
CA GLY A 96 20.98 3.93 7.12
C GLY A 96 20.16 4.08 8.40
N ASP A 97 19.79 2.94 9.02
CA ASP A 97 19.12 2.84 10.31
C ASP A 97 20.17 3.05 11.41
N PRO A 98 20.10 4.15 12.18
CA PRO A 98 20.91 4.25 13.37
C PRO A 98 20.31 3.26 14.38
N LYS A 99 21.01 2.16 14.65
CA LYS A 99 20.73 1.26 15.78
C LYS A 99 20.97 2.00 17.10
N ASP A 100 20.15 3.00 17.39
CA ASP A 100 20.21 3.91 18.53
C ASP A 100 21.53 4.72 18.70
N GLU A 101 22.47 4.63 17.75
CA GLU A 101 23.84 5.16 17.92
C GLU A 101 24.32 6.16 16.82
N GLY A 102 23.46 6.55 15.86
CA GLY A 102 23.92 7.28 14.65
C GLY A 102 23.02 8.40 14.14
N LYS A 103 23.54 9.18 13.18
CA LYS A 103 22.76 10.18 12.43
C LYS A 103 21.83 9.49 11.43
N MET A 104 20.53 9.72 11.60
CA MET A 104 19.49 9.28 10.68
C MET A 104 19.69 9.88 9.27
N ASN A 105 19.29 9.15 8.22
CA ASN A 105 19.31 9.67 6.85
C ASN A 105 18.39 10.91 6.76
N PRO A 106 18.85 12.05 6.18
CA PRO A 106 18.04 13.26 6.04
C PRO A 106 16.74 13.08 5.25
N ASN A 107 16.58 11.98 4.50
CA ASN A 107 15.35 11.66 3.75
C ASN A 107 14.43 10.64 4.43
N GLY A 108 14.66 10.28 5.70
CA GLY A 108 13.99 9.15 6.35
C GLY A 108 12.47 9.20 6.53
N ALA A 109 11.77 10.24 6.08
CA ALA A 109 10.30 10.32 6.13
C ALA A 109 9.73 11.40 5.19
N ASN A 110 10.29 11.60 3.99
CA ASN A 110 9.92 12.74 3.13
C ASN A 110 9.48 12.35 1.71
N GLY A 111 9.31 11.06 1.44
CA GLY A 111 8.93 10.50 0.15
C GLY A 111 10.05 10.55 -0.90
N LYS A 112 11.30 10.89 -0.53
CA LYS A 112 12.43 11.05 -1.45
C LYS A 112 13.57 10.08 -1.14
N GLY A 113 13.32 8.80 -1.36
CA GLY A 113 14.35 7.76 -1.32
C GLY A 113 14.20 6.83 -0.12
N LEU A 114 15.17 6.85 0.80
CA LEU A 114 15.16 5.92 1.93
C LEU A 114 14.17 6.41 3.00
N GLU A 115 13.06 5.68 3.18
CA GLU A 115 12.05 5.91 4.20
C GLU A 115 12.35 5.07 5.45
N TYR A 116 11.98 5.57 6.64
CA TYR A 116 12.21 4.92 7.93
C TYR A 116 10.90 4.88 8.73
N PHE A 117 10.41 3.67 9.02
CA PHE A 117 9.16 3.47 9.78
C PHE A 117 9.24 4.07 11.18
N GLY A 118 10.40 3.96 11.84
CA GLY A 118 10.60 4.46 13.21
C GLY A 118 10.57 5.98 13.37
N ALA A 119 10.62 6.75 12.28
CA ALA A 119 10.40 8.21 12.30
C ALA A 119 8.99 8.60 11.85
N GLY A 120 8.07 7.64 11.79
CA GLY A 120 6.68 7.89 11.46
C GLY A 120 6.40 8.03 9.96
N SER A 121 7.23 7.46 9.09
CA SER A 121 6.87 7.34 7.67
C SER A 121 5.67 6.41 7.53
N THR A 122 4.55 6.96 7.07
CA THR A 122 3.27 6.26 6.82
C THR A 122 3.12 5.80 5.38
N LEU A 123 4.07 6.12 4.50
CA LEU A 123 3.91 5.98 3.05
C LEU A 123 3.65 4.52 2.60
N ALA A 124 4.29 3.53 3.22
CA ALA A 124 4.04 2.12 2.90
C ALA A 124 2.66 1.65 3.39
N ASP A 125 2.21 2.13 4.55
CA ASP A 125 0.89 1.83 5.11
C ASP A 125 -0.21 2.47 4.25
N GLU A 126 -0.03 3.73 3.86
CA GLU A 126 -0.93 4.45 2.96
C GLU A 126 -1.00 3.75 1.59
N MET A 127 0.15 3.31 1.04
CA MET A 127 0.18 2.54 -0.21
C MET A 127 -0.66 1.27 -0.12
N VAL A 128 -0.50 0.46 0.93
CA VAL A 128 -1.30 -0.77 1.09
C VAL A 128 -2.78 -0.43 1.26
N GLY A 129 -3.10 0.62 2.04
CA GLY A 129 -4.47 1.10 2.23
C GLY A 129 -5.15 1.53 0.93
N THR A 130 -4.49 2.38 0.13
CA THR A 130 -5.03 2.85 -1.16
C THR A 130 -5.24 1.71 -2.14
N TRP A 131 -4.29 0.78 -2.23
CA TRP A 131 -4.44 -0.39 -3.10
C TRP A 131 -5.62 -1.28 -2.67
N LEU A 132 -5.70 -1.57 -1.36
CA LEU A 132 -6.72 -2.46 -0.79
C LEU A 132 -8.13 -1.88 -0.98
N MET A 133 -8.33 -0.58 -0.72
CA MET A 133 -9.63 0.06 -0.90
C MET A 133 -10.13 -0.10 -2.35
N ALA A 134 -9.31 0.28 -3.33
CA ALA A 134 -9.70 0.19 -4.73
C ALA A 134 -9.92 -1.25 -5.21
N ALA A 135 -9.10 -2.20 -4.73
CA ALA A 135 -9.27 -3.62 -5.02
C ALA A 135 -10.60 -4.14 -4.45
N THR A 136 -10.92 -3.86 -3.19
CA THR A 136 -12.15 -4.36 -2.52
C THR A 136 -13.44 -3.76 -3.06
N GLU A 137 -13.40 -2.54 -3.59
CA GLU A 137 -14.56 -1.89 -4.24
C GLU A 137 -14.82 -2.41 -5.66
N THR A 138 -13.85 -3.13 -6.23
CA THR A 138 -13.94 -3.66 -7.60
C THR A 138 -14.54 -5.07 -7.59
N SER A 139 -15.62 -5.24 -8.35
CA SER A 139 -16.26 -6.55 -8.54
C SER A 139 -15.52 -7.36 -9.60
N CYS A 140 -15.33 -8.65 -9.33
CA CYS A 140 -14.82 -9.58 -10.33
C CYS A 140 -15.89 -9.90 -11.40
N PRO A 141 -15.47 -10.14 -12.65
CA PRO A 141 -16.37 -10.60 -13.70
C PRO A 141 -17.02 -11.93 -13.31
N ALA A 142 -18.27 -12.11 -13.73
CA ALA A 142 -19.09 -13.29 -13.44
C ALA A 142 -18.74 -14.49 -14.33
#